data_AF-A0ABD6H8Y7-F1
#
_entry.id   AF-A0ABD6H8Y7-F1
#
_cell.length_a   1.000
_cell.length_b   1.000
_cell.length_c   1.000
_cell.angle_alpha   90.00
_cell.angle_beta   90.00
_cell.angle_gamma   90.00
#
_symmetry.space_group_name_H-M   'P 1'
#
loop_
_entity.id
_entity.type
_entity.pdbx_description
1 polymer ?
#
loop_
_entity_poly.entity_id
_entity_poly.type
_entity_poly.pdbx_seq_one_letter_code
_entity_poly.pdbx_strand_id
1 'polypeptide(L)' 'MAKVSLKSQIAAVDAVVCGQFPIVASSASQRQLIKEQLGAVIETLRWLQTNEPAVRAFVESRKGAHR' A
#
# COMPACT_ATOMS: atom_id res chain seq x y z
N MET A 1 8.06 -9.42 14.93
CA MET A 1 7.96 -9.04 13.50
C MET A 1 8.60 -7.68 13.34
N ALA A 2 9.57 -7.52 12.43
CA ALA A 2 10.21 -6.23 12.19
C ALA A 2 9.19 -5.24 11.59
N LYS A 3 9.20 -3.98 12.04
CA LYS A 3 8.30 -2.95 11.52
C LYS A 3 8.73 -2.60 10.09
N VAL A 4 7.94 -3.01 9.10
CA VAL A 4 8.19 -2.69 7.69
C VAL A 4 7.84 -1.22 7.44
N SER A 5 8.79 -0.43 6.94
CA SER A 5 8.55 0.98 6.63
C SER A 5 7.56 1.14 5.47
N LEU A 6 6.78 2.23 5.44
CA LEU A 6 5.87 2.53 4.32
C LEU A 6 6.62 2.58 2.98
N LYS A 7 7.83 3.15 2.97
CA LYS A 7 8.71 3.16 1.80
C LYS A 7 9.04 1.75 1.30
N SER A 8 9.34 0.82 2.21
CA SER A 8 9.62 -0.58 1.87
C SER A 8 8.38 -1.29 1.33
N GLN A 9 7.19 -0.99 1.87
CA GLN A 9 5.93 -1.56 1.38
C GLN A 9 5.61 -1.07 -0.04
N ILE A 10 5.77 0.23 -0.31
CA ILE A 10 5.59 0.80 -1.65
C ILE A 10 6.52 0.10 -2.65
N ALA A 11 7.81 0.00 -2.32
CA ALA A 11 8.79 -0.63 -3.22
C ALA A 11 8.46 -2.10 -3.50
N ALA A 12 8.00 -2.84 -2.50
CA ALA A 12 7.62 -4.24 -2.67
C ALA A 12 6.42 -4.41 -3.60
N VAL A 13 5.38 -3.57 -3.46
CA VAL A 13 4.20 -3.63 -4.33
C VAL A 13 4.54 -3.17 -5.75
N ASP A 14 5.34 -2.12 -5.90
CA ASP A 14 5.78 -1.59 -7.20
C ASP A 14 6.53 -2.65 -8.00
N ALA A 15 7.42 -3.40 -7.34
CA ALA A 15 8.15 -4.50 -7.95
C ALA A 15 7.23 -5.58 -8.54
N VAL A 16 6.13 -5.91 -7.86
CA VAL A 16 5.15 -6.89 -8.37
C VAL A 16 4.35 -6.30 -9.54
N VAL A 17 3.89 -5.05 -9.43
CA VAL A 17 3.09 -4.39 -10.49
C VAL A 17 3.92 -4.19 -11.77
N CYS A 18 5.18 -3.76 -11.64
CA CYS A 18 6.12 -3.58 -12.75
C CYS A 18 6.68 -4.90 -13.31
N GLY A 19 6.26 -6.05 -12.78
CA GLY A 19 6.62 -7.37 -13.31
C GLY A 19 8.01 -7.89 -12.92
N GLN A 20 8.64 -7.32 -11.89
CA GLN A 20 9.87 -7.88 -11.32
C GLN A 20 9.61 -9.24 -10.64
N PHE A 21 8.39 -9.46 -10.15
CA PHE A 21 7.96 -10.73 -9.58
C PHE A 21 6.73 -11.29 -10.33
N PRO A 22 6.68 -12.61 -10.57
CA PRO A 22 5.55 -13.22 -11.24
C PRO A 22 4.31 -13.27 -10.33
N ILE A 23 3.17 -12.85 -10.86
CA ILE A 23 1.87 -13.07 -10.21
C ILE A 23 1.38 -14.47 -10.57
N VAL A 24 1.33 -15.35 -9.57
CA VAL A 24 0.79 -16.71 -9.69
C VAL A 24 -0.74 -16.64 -9.52
N ALA A 25 -1.48 -16.96 -10.58
CA ALA A 25 -2.95 -16.95 -10.61
C ALA A 25 -3.46 -18.09 -11.51
N SER A 26 -4.69 -18.57 -11.26
CA SER A 26 -5.25 -19.73 -11.97
C SER A 26 -5.66 -19.43 -13.41
N SER A 27 -5.84 -18.14 -13.76
CA SER A 27 -6.20 -17.69 -15.11
C SER A 27 -5.58 -16.33 -15.46
N ALA A 28 -5.58 -15.99 -16.75
CA ALA A 28 -5.16 -14.68 -17.23
C ALA A 28 -6.03 -13.55 -16.68
N SER A 29 -7.36 -13.75 -16.64
CA SER A 29 -8.31 -12.77 -16.09
C SER A 29 -8.09 -12.51 -14.60
N GLN A 30 -7.84 -13.58 -13.81
CA GLN A 30 -7.52 -13.42 -12.39
C GLN A 30 -6.18 -12.69 -12.19
N ARG A 31 -5.18 -12.98 -13.02
CA ARG A 31 -3.89 -12.27 -13.00
C ARG A 31 -4.07 -10.78 -13.28
N GLN A 32 -4.91 -10.44 -14.26
CA GLN A 32 -5.20 -9.06 -14.63
C GLN A 32 -5.92 -8.33 -13.49
N LEU A 33 -6.92 -8.96 -12.86
CA LEU A 33 -7.59 -8.41 -11.69
C LEU A 33 -6.62 -8.16 -10.52
N ILE A 34 -5.70 -9.08 -10.26
CA ILE A 34 -4.68 -8.91 -9.21
C ILE A 34 -3.78 -7.72 -9.54
N LYS A 35 -3.37 -7.54 -10.80
CA LYS A 35 -2.57 -6.37 -11.22
C LYS A 35 -3.31 -5.06 -10.96
N GLU A 36 -4.59 -4.99 -11.31
CA GLU A 36 -5.42 -3.80 -11.10
C GLU A 36 -5.57 -3.48 -9.60
N GLN A 37 -5.82 -4.50 -8.78
CA GLN A 37 -5.90 -4.35 -7.33
C GLN A 37 -4.58 -3.88 -6.72
N LEU A 38 -3.44 -4.46 -7.14
CA LEU A 38 -2.12 -4.01 -6.70
C LEU A 38 -1.81 -2.57 -7.17
N GLY A 39 -2.31 -2.18 -8.35
CA GLY A 39 -2.29 -0.81 -8.85
C GLY A 39 -3.01 0.16 -7.90
N ALA A 40 -4.25 -0.15 -7.51
CA ALA A 40 -5.00 0.66 -6.55
C ALA A 40 -4.33 0.73 -5.17
N VAL A 41 -3.71 -0.38 -4.73
CA VAL A 41 -2.95 -0.42 -3.47
C VAL A 41 -1.75 0.53 -3.54
N ILE A 42 -0.98 0.52 -4.63
CA ILE A 42 0.19 1.40 -4.71
C ILE A 42 -0.18 2.88 -4.78
N GLU A 43 -1.27 3.22 -5.47
CA GLU A 43 -1.80 4.59 -5.47
C GLU A 43 -2.20 5.03 -4.06
N THR A 44 -2.90 4.16 -3.32
CA THR A 44 -3.29 4.42 -1.93
C THR A 44 -2.08 4.59 -1.02
N LEU A 45 -1.05 3.75 -1.16
CA LEU A 45 0.16 3.85 -0.35
C LEU A 45 0.96 5.12 -0.66
N ARG A 46 1.02 5.53 -1.93
CA ARG A 46 1.66 6.80 -2.34
C ARG A 46 0.87 8.01 -1.84
N TRP A 47 -0.45 7.96 -1.87
CA TRP A 47 -1.30 8.97 -1.25
C TRP A 47 -1.03 9.05 0.26
N LEU A 48 -0.97 7.91 0.95
CA LEU A 48 -0.63 7.87 2.38
C LEU A 48 0.75 8.42 2.67
N GLN A 49 1.75 8.12 1.83
CA GLN A 49 3.10 8.66 1.99
C GLN A 49 3.12 10.19 1.88
N THR A 50 2.35 10.74 0.94
CA THR A 50 2.22 12.19 0.74
C THR A 50 1.48 12.86 1.90
N ASN A 51 0.47 12.18 2.44
CA ASN A 51 -0.42 12.72 3.47
C ASN A 51 -0.06 12.25 4.90
N GLU A 52 1.08 11.56 5.08
CA GLU A 52 1.48 10.96 6.35
C GLU A 52 1.41 11.96 7.53
N PRO A 53 1.89 13.21 7.40
CA PRO A 53 1.81 14.17 8.50
C PRO A 53 0.36 14.51 8.90
N ALA A 54 -0.52 14.70 7.91
CA ALA A 54 -1.92 15.04 8.14
C ALA A 54 -2.68 13.86 8.77
N VAL A 55 -2.44 12.63 8.29
CA VAL A 55 -3.02 11.41 8.86
C VAL A 55 -2.54 11.21 10.29
N ARG A 56 -1.25 11.42 10.56
CA ARG A 56 -0.68 11.31 11.91
C ARG A 56 -1.30 12.32 12.86
N ALA A 57 -1.38 13.59 12.45
CA ALA A 57 -1.99 14.66 13.24
C ALA A 57 -3.47 14.37 13.54
N PHE A 58 -4.21 13.84 12.56
CA PHE A 58 -5.61 13.42 12.75
C PHE A 58 -5.73 12.25 13.75
N VAL A 59 -4.87 11.24 13.66
CA VAL A 59 -4.89 10.10 14.60
C VAL A 59 -4.54 10.56 16.02
N GLU A 60 -3.56 11.45 16.17
CA GLU A 60 -3.15 11.99 17.47
C GLU A 60 -4.26 12.85 18.10
N SER A 61 -4.93 13.70 17.31
CA SER A 61 -6.04 14.53 17.81
C SER A 61 -7.24 13.70 18.28
N ARG A 62 -7.47 12.51 17.69
CA ARG A 62 -8.51 11.57 18.13
C ARG A 62 -8.14 10.77 19.37
N LYS A 63 -6.85 10.48 19.59
CA LYS A 63 -6.38 9.78 20.80
C LYS A 63 -6.54 10.62 22.08
N GLY A 64 -6.54 11.95 21.96
CA GLY A 64 -6.77 12.87 23.07
C GLY A 64 -8.25 13.08 23.45
N ALA A 65 -9.20 12.68 22.60
CA ALA A 65 -10.63 12.96 22.79
C ALA A 65 -11.38 11.91 23.65
N HIS A 66 -10.70 10.88 24.13
CA HIS A 66 -11.27 9.79 24.96
C HIS A 66 -10.66 9.73 26.38
N ARG A 67 -10.15 10.86 26.92
CA ARG A 67 -9.77 10.98 28.33
C ARG A 67 -10.68 11.93 29.07
#